data_AF-A0A929B9S4-F1
#
_entry.id   AF-A0A929B9S4-F1
#
_cell.length_a   1.000
_cell.length_b   1.000
_cell.length_c   1.000
_cell.angle_alpha   90.00
_cell.angle_beta   90.00
_cell.angle_gamma   90.00
#
_symmetry.space_group_name_H-M   'P 1'
#
loop_
_entity.id
_entity.type
_entity.pdbx_description
1 polymer ?
#
loop_
_entity_poly.entity_id
_entity_poly.type
_entity_poly.pdbx_seq_one_letter_code
_entity_poly.pdbx_strand_id
1 'polypeptide(L)'
;MEADEKAVRWDLPDLSCFMLATGVRIGEALAVYWPEVDLDTGLVAVDHNVVRVKGTGLIRKSTKTEYGERTLPLPSWAVEMLRRRFAEAGEPIDGPVFPSEVGGLRDASNTRRVLRQTRGSEGFEWVTSHVFRKTAATILDEAGLAARLIADQLGHSRPSMTQDVYMGRRAINRATADALEDAFTTDPSTDGPA
;
A
#
# COMPACT_ATOMS: atom_id res chain seq x y z
N MET A 1 13.36 -11.12 -3.07
CA MET A 1 12.31 -10.98 -4.12
C MET A 1 12.89 -10.39 -5.40
N GLU A 2 13.73 -9.36 -5.32
CA GLU A 2 14.30 -8.69 -6.50
C GLU A 2 15.18 -9.58 -7.39
N ALA A 3 15.76 -10.65 -6.83
CA ALA A 3 16.56 -11.62 -7.58
C ALA A 3 15.77 -12.78 -8.22
N ASP A 4 14.46 -12.87 -8.01
CA ASP A 4 13.61 -13.92 -8.59
C ASP A 4 12.92 -13.39 -9.86
N GLU A 5 13.28 -13.94 -11.03
CA GLU A 5 12.78 -13.52 -12.35
C GLU A 5 11.24 -13.56 -12.44
N LYS A 6 10.59 -14.52 -11.77
CA LYS A 6 9.13 -14.61 -11.73
C LYS A 6 8.55 -13.53 -10.82
N ALA A 7 9.23 -13.14 -9.75
CA ALA A 7 8.83 -12.02 -8.89
C ALA A 7 8.90 -10.69 -9.62
N VAL A 8 10.00 -10.46 -10.34
CA VAL A 8 10.27 -9.25 -11.10
C VAL A 8 9.28 -9.14 -12.24
N ARG A 9 9.05 -10.24 -12.98
CA ARG A 9 8.02 -10.30 -14.02
C ARG A 9 6.62 -9.98 -13.49
N TRP A 10 6.29 -10.48 -12.30
CA TRP A 10 5.02 -10.18 -11.64
C TRP A 10 5.03 -8.88 -10.85
N ASP A 11 6.14 -8.13 -10.89
CA ASP A 11 6.23 -6.82 -10.29
C ASP A 11 5.82 -6.85 -8.80
N LEU A 12 6.28 -7.89 -8.12
CA LEU A 12 6.01 -8.10 -6.71
C LEU A 12 6.83 -7.19 -5.78
N PRO A 13 8.09 -6.80 -6.09
CA PRO A 13 8.86 -5.90 -5.23
C PRO A 13 8.14 -4.57 -4.99
N ASP A 14 7.78 -3.85 -6.06
CA ASP A 14 7.13 -2.53 -5.97
C ASP A 14 5.74 -2.62 -5.34
N LEU A 15 4.95 -3.64 -5.69
CA LEU A 15 3.65 -3.88 -5.06
C LEU A 15 3.80 -4.13 -3.55
N SER A 16 4.82 -4.90 -3.14
CA SER A 16 5.09 -5.19 -1.73
C SER A 16 5.55 -3.94 -0.98
N CYS A 17 6.43 -3.16 -1.60
CA CYS A 17 6.90 -1.86 -1.14
C CYS A 17 5.71 -0.92 -0.89
N PHE A 18 4.82 -0.77 -1.86
CA PHE A 18 3.61 0.05 -1.72
C PHE A 18 2.66 -0.46 -0.61
N MET A 19 2.47 -1.78 -0.52
CA MET A 19 1.65 -2.37 0.54
C MET A 19 2.23 -2.15 1.94
N LEU A 20 3.56 -2.11 2.06
CA LEU A 20 4.26 -1.80 3.30
C LEU A 20 4.16 -0.30 3.65
N ALA A 21 4.32 0.56 2.64
CA ALA A 21 4.24 2.02 2.77
C ALA A 21 2.88 2.52 3.23
N THR A 22 1.84 1.74 2.99
CA THR A 22 0.45 2.16 3.21
C THR A 22 -0.29 1.28 4.21
N GLY A 23 0.12 0.01 4.38
CA GLY A 23 -0.62 -0.98 5.16
C GLY A 23 -1.96 -1.42 4.53
N VAL A 24 -2.23 -1.03 3.27
CA VAL A 24 -3.50 -1.32 2.58
C VAL A 24 -3.64 -2.81 2.26
N ARG A 25 -4.87 -3.26 2.01
CA ARG A 25 -5.10 -4.64 1.53
C ARG A 25 -4.60 -4.75 0.08
N ILE A 26 -4.09 -5.91 -0.33
CA ILE A 26 -3.59 -6.10 -1.71
C ILE A 26 -4.64 -5.76 -2.79
N GLY A 27 -5.93 -6.00 -2.54
CA GLY A 27 -6.97 -5.61 -3.49
C GLY A 27 -7.21 -4.09 -3.57
N GLU A 28 -6.93 -3.36 -2.49
CA GLU A 28 -6.92 -1.89 -2.48
C GLU A 28 -5.68 -1.39 -3.24
N ALA A 29 -4.49 -1.95 -2.98
CA ALA A 29 -3.26 -1.61 -3.71
C ALA A 29 -3.42 -1.82 -5.22
N LEU A 30 -3.97 -2.96 -5.65
CA LEU A 30 -4.21 -3.27 -7.05
C LEU A 30 -5.34 -2.44 -7.69
N ALA A 31 -6.11 -1.69 -6.89
CA ALA A 31 -7.17 -0.82 -7.37
C ALA A 31 -6.72 0.63 -7.56
N VAL A 32 -5.52 1.02 -7.09
CA VAL A 32 -5.02 2.39 -7.21
C VAL A 32 -4.68 2.71 -8.66
N TYR A 33 -5.22 3.81 -9.16
CA TYR A 33 -4.91 4.37 -10.47
C TYR A 33 -4.02 5.61 -10.34
N TRP A 34 -3.27 5.95 -11.39
CA TRP A 34 -2.36 7.11 -11.35
C TRP A 34 -3.04 8.45 -11.00
N PRO A 35 -4.27 8.75 -11.46
CA PRO A 35 -4.98 9.97 -11.02
C PRO A 35 -5.28 10.05 -9.52
N GLU A 36 -5.11 8.95 -8.77
CA GLU A 36 -5.26 8.91 -7.31
C GLU A 36 -3.94 9.13 -6.57
N VAL A 37 -2.82 9.25 -7.30
CA VAL A 37 -1.48 9.45 -6.75
C VAL A 37 -1.03 10.87 -7.03
N ASP A 38 -0.82 11.65 -5.96
CA ASP A 38 -0.15 12.93 -6.03
C ASP A 38 1.32 12.73 -5.64
N LEU A 39 2.18 12.62 -6.66
CA LEU A 39 3.61 12.42 -6.48
C LEU A 39 4.31 13.63 -5.84
N ASP A 40 3.76 14.83 -6.02
CA ASP A 40 4.37 16.07 -5.54
C ASP A 40 4.15 16.29 -4.06
N THR A 41 2.94 16.00 -3.58
CA THR A 41 2.64 16.05 -2.16
C THR A 41 2.94 14.73 -1.43
N GLY A 42 3.13 13.64 -2.18
CA GLY A 42 3.37 12.29 -1.64
C GLY A 42 2.12 11.73 -0.98
N LEU A 43 0.97 11.87 -1.65
CA LEU A 43 -0.33 11.43 -1.15
C LEU A 43 -0.94 10.40 -2.11
N VAL A 44 -1.66 9.43 -1.56
CA VAL A 44 -2.47 8.49 -2.36
C VAL A 44 -3.89 8.38 -1.83
N ALA A 45 -4.86 8.54 -2.72
CA ALA A 45 -6.26 8.24 -2.41
C ALA A 45 -6.51 6.74 -2.54
N VAL A 46 -7.12 6.14 -1.52
CA VAL A 46 -7.50 4.73 -1.48
C VAL A 46 -8.99 4.63 -1.19
N ASP A 47 -9.76 4.38 -2.24
CA ASP A 47 -11.23 4.40 -2.25
C ASP A 47 -11.85 3.20 -3.02
N HIS A 48 -11.02 2.38 -3.67
CA HIS A 48 -11.45 1.21 -4.43
C HIS A 48 -10.78 -0.07 -3.95
N ASN A 49 -11.42 -1.19 -4.26
CA ASN A 49 -10.86 -2.52 -4.11
C ASN A 49 -11.14 -3.35 -5.37
N VAL A 50 -10.16 -4.09 -5.87
CA VAL A 50 -10.36 -5.01 -7.00
C VAL A 50 -11.13 -6.23 -6.54
N VAL A 51 -12.24 -6.51 -7.21
CA VAL A 51 -13.05 -7.70 -6.97
C VAL A 51 -13.37 -8.41 -8.28
N ARG A 52 -13.45 -9.74 -8.24
CA ARG A 52 -13.94 -10.55 -9.35
C ARG A 52 -15.44 -10.77 -9.21
N VAL A 53 -16.20 -10.36 -10.22
CA VAL A 53 -17.65 -10.58 -10.31
C VAL A 53 -17.94 -11.61 -11.40
N LYS A 54 -18.72 -12.64 -11.06
CA LYS A 54 -19.11 -13.70 -12.00
C LYS A 54 -19.86 -13.09 -13.18
N GLY A 55 -19.39 -13.36 -14.40
CA GLY A 55 -19.98 -12.83 -15.65
C GLY A 55 -19.51 -11.44 -16.07
N THR A 56 -18.82 -10.69 -15.18
CA THR A 56 -18.31 -9.33 -15.50
C THR A 56 -16.79 -9.27 -15.55
N GLY A 57 -16.09 -10.15 -14.83
CA GLY A 57 -14.64 -10.12 -14.73
C GLY A 57 -14.15 -9.28 -13.53
N LEU A 58 -12.99 -8.64 -13.67
CA LEU A 58 -12.43 -7.78 -12.63
C LEU A 58 -13.03 -6.39 -12.70
N ILE A 59 -13.44 -5.86 -11.56
CA ILE A 59 -13.93 -4.48 -11.45
C ILE A 59 -13.26 -3.76 -10.28
N ARG A 60 -13.15 -2.43 -10.38
CA ARG A 60 -12.89 -1.56 -9.24
C ARG A 60 -14.20 -1.35 -8.51
N LYS A 61 -14.35 -1.95 -7.33
CA LYS A 61 -15.52 -1.72 -6.49
C LYS A 61 -15.16 -0.64 -5.48
N SER A 62 -15.85 0.49 -5.54
CA SER A 62 -15.71 1.55 -4.54
C SER A 62 -16.05 1.00 -3.15
N THR A 63 -15.30 1.44 -2.15
CA THR A 63 -15.43 1.01 -0.76
C THR A 63 -16.65 1.61 -0.05
N LYS A 64 -17.47 2.45 -0.75
CA LYS A 64 -18.81 3.06 -0.44
C LYS A 64 -19.36 2.89 0.98
N THR A 65 -18.52 3.12 1.96
CA THR A 65 -18.87 3.35 3.35
C THR A 65 -18.08 4.60 3.69
N GLU A 66 -18.64 5.50 4.47
CA GLU A 66 -18.04 6.79 4.86
C GLU A 66 -16.65 6.66 5.52
N TYR A 67 -16.24 5.42 5.82
CA TYR A 67 -14.99 4.99 6.46
C TYR A 67 -13.95 4.41 5.48
N GLY A 68 -14.31 4.16 4.22
CA GLY A 68 -13.49 3.43 3.25
C GLY A 68 -12.57 4.31 2.39
N GLU A 69 -12.91 5.59 2.23
CA GLU A 69 -12.14 6.58 1.48
C GLU A 69 -11.13 7.25 2.40
N ARG A 70 -9.84 7.09 2.09
CA ARG A 70 -8.76 7.74 2.84
C ARG A 70 -7.66 8.22 1.92
N THR A 71 -7.11 9.37 2.26
CA THR A 71 -5.88 9.88 1.64
C THR A 71 -4.74 9.55 2.59
N LEU A 72 -3.80 8.74 2.13
CA LEU A 72 -2.66 8.28 2.92
C LEU A 72 -1.41 9.07 2.52
N PRO A 73 -0.66 9.64 3.47
CA PRO A 73 0.68 10.12 3.19
C PRO A 73 1.61 8.94 2.93
N LEU A 74 2.53 9.13 1.99
CA LEU A 74 3.54 8.16 1.63
C LEU A 74 4.91 8.57 2.18
N PRO A 75 5.71 7.61 2.66
CA PRO A 75 7.13 7.83 2.90
C PRO A 75 7.86 8.11 1.58
N SER A 76 8.99 8.80 1.67
CA SER A 76 9.76 9.29 0.51
C SER A 76 10.25 8.15 -0.38
N TRP A 77 10.67 7.02 0.21
CA TRP A 77 11.10 5.83 -0.52
C TRP A 77 9.97 5.22 -1.37
N ALA A 78 8.71 5.33 -0.94
CA ALA A 78 7.56 4.88 -1.71
C ALA A 78 7.23 5.85 -2.85
N VAL A 79 7.36 7.16 -2.59
CA VAL A 79 7.21 8.20 -3.61
C VAL A 79 8.27 8.03 -4.70
N GLU A 80 9.53 7.78 -4.34
CA GLU A 80 10.61 7.55 -5.29
C GLU A 80 10.37 6.32 -6.15
N MET A 81 9.94 5.21 -5.54
CA MET A 81 9.52 4.02 -6.29
C MET A 81 8.40 4.35 -7.29
N LEU A 82 7.39 5.12 -6.87
CA LEU A 82 6.30 5.53 -7.75
C LEU A 82 6.76 6.48 -8.86
N ARG A 83 7.71 7.39 -8.60
CA ARG A 83 8.28 8.29 -9.62
C ARG A 83 9.03 7.52 -10.69
N ARG A 84 9.90 6.59 -10.31
CA ARG A 84 10.59 5.68 -11.25
C ARG A 84 9.57 4.96 -12.14
N ARG A 85 8.56 4.39 -11.49
CA ARG A 85 7.52 3.60 -12.14
C ARG A 85 6.63 4.41 -13.08
N PHE A 86 6.32 5.66 -12.72
CA PHE A 86 5.59 6.59 -13.59
C PHE A 86 6.41 6.92 -14.85
N ALA A 87 7.70 7.19 -14.68
CA ALA A 87 8.61 7.47 -15.80
C ALA A 87 8.75 6.29 -16.77
N GLU A 88 8.78 5.06 -16.26
CA GLU A 88 8.83 3.83 -17.07
C GLU A 88 7.54 3.56 -17.85
N ALA A 89 6.39 3.96 -17.30
CA ALA A 89 5.10 3.69 -17.90
C ALA A 89 4.71 4.70 -19.01
N GLY A 90 5.28 5.92 -19.00
CA GLY A 90 5.11 6.96 -20.03
C GLY A 90 3.75 7.67 -20.00
N GLU A 91 3.65 8.93 -20.46
CA GLU A 91 2.41 9.72 -20.37
C GLU A 91 1.48 9.64 -21.61
N PRO A 92 0.15 9.81 -21.44
CA PRO A 92 -0.64 9.91 -20.19
C PRO A 92 -1.20 8.55 -19.73
N ILE A 93 -1.27 8.31 -18.41
CA ILE A 93 -1.76 7.04 -17.83
C ILE A 93 -3.01 7.25 -16.97
N ASP A 94 -4.20 6.97 -17.51
CA ASP A 94 -5.45 6.91 -16.73
C ASP A 94 -5.70 5.51 -16.13
N GLY A 95 -4.63 4.77 -15.88
CA GLY A 95 -4.63 3.33 -15.61
C GLY A 95 -4.14 2.95 -14.22
N PRO A 96 -4.15 1.64 -13.90
CA PRO A 96 -3.67 1.12 -12.63
C PRO A 96 -2.16 1.35 -12.45
N VAL A 97 -1.76 1.69 -11.23
CA VAL A 97 -0.35 1.78 -10.81
C VAL A 97 0.34 0.41 -10.88
N PHE A 98 -0.42 -0.65 -10.60
CA PHE A 98 0.04 -2.05 -10.63
C PHE A 98 -0.75 -2.86 -11.68
N PRO A 99 -0.51 -2.63 -12.99
CA PRO A 99 -1.26 -3.28 -14.06
C PRO A 99 -0.99 -4.79 -14.11
N SER A 100 -1.85 -5.52 -14.82
CA SER A 100 -1.52 -6.87 -15.30
C SER A 100 -0.50 -6.80 -16.46
N GLU A 101 0.11 -7.93 -16.84
CA GLU A 101 1.06 -8.00 -17.96
C GLU A 101 0.47 -7.51 -19.29
N VAL A 102 -0.85 -7.62 -19.46
CA VAL A 102 -1.58 -7.16 -20.66
C VAL A 102 -2.23 -5.78 -20.46
N GLY A 103 -1.87 -5.07 -19.40
CA GLY A 103 -2.54 -3.84 -18.97
C GLY A 103 -3.80 -4.10 -18.13
N GLY A 104 -4.40 -3.04 -17.60
CA GLY A 104 -5.64 -3.13 -16.82
C GLY A 104 -5.48 -3.85 -15.46
N LEU A 105 -6.63 -4.16 -14.83
CA LEU A 105 -6.67 -4.66 -13.45
C LEU A 105 -6.01 -6.04 -13.29
N ARG A 106 -5.32 -6.20 -12.16
CA ARG A 106 -4.72 -7.46 -11.73
C ARG A 106 -5.63 -8.20 -10.75
N ASP A 107 -5.78 -9.52 -10.91
CA ASP A 107 -6.59 -10.33 -10.00
C ASP A 107 -5.89 -10.55 -8.66
N ALA A 108 -6.48 -10.04 -7.58
CA ALA A 108 -5.89 -10.12 -6.25
C ALA A 108 -5.69 -11.55 -5.71
N SER A 109 -6.50 -12.53 -6.12
CA SER A 109 -6.34 -13.93 -5.70
C SER A 109 -5.16 -14.58 -6.43
N ASN A 110 -5.02 -14.32 -7.73
CA ASN A 110 -3.87 -14.77 -8.52
C ASN A 110 -2.58 -14.13 -8.02
N THR A 111 -2.57 -12.82 -7.77
CA THR A 111 -1.39 -12.12 -7.24
C THR A 111 -0.97 -12.68 -5.88
N ARG A 112 -1.92 -12.94 -4.97
CA ARG A 112 -1.62 -13.61 -3.69
C ARG A 112 -1.02 -15.00 -3.91
N ARG A 113 -1.53 -15.76 -4.88
CA ARG A 113 -1.00 -17.09 -5.20
C ARG A 113 0.43 -17.01 -5.72
N VAL A 114 0.72 -16.10 -6.66
CA VAL A 114 2.08 -15.91 -7.18
C VAL A 114 3.00 -15.45 -6.08
N LEU A 115 2.59 -14.44 -5.31
CA LEU A 115 3.33 -13.96 -4.15
C LEU A 115 3.72 -15.12 -3.22
N ARG A 116 2.80 -16.05 -2.91
CA ARG A 116 3.10 -17.25 -2.11
C ARG A 116 4.07 -18.23 -2.79
N GLN A 117 3.99 -18.39 -4.10
CA GLN A 117 4.84 -19.33 -4.86
C GLN A 117 6.27 -18.84 -5.05
N THR A 118 6.45 -17.52 -5.16
CA THR A 118 7.73 -16.86 -5.46
C THR A 118 8.65 -16.76 -4.23
N ARG A 119 8.26 -17.33 -3.09
CA ARG A 119 9.07 -17.26 -1.85
C ARG A 119 10.13 -18.34 -1.73
N GLY A 120 10.08 -19.37 -2.58
CA GLY A 120 10.93 -20.55 -2.42
C GLY A 120 10.77 -21.21 -1.05
N SER A 121 11.59 -22.23 -0.79
CA SER A 121 11.59 -23.04 0.44
C SER A 121 12.53 -22.52 1.54
N GLU A 122 13.05 -21.29 1.44
CA GLU A 122 13.99 -20.74 2.43
C GLU A 122 13.59 -19.32 2.88
N GLY A 123 13.44 -19.13 4.20
CA GLY A 123 13.37 -17.83 4.90
C GLY A 123 12.11 -16.98 4.73
N PHE A 124 11.38 -17.07 3.61
CA PHE A 124 10.32 -16.11 3.25
C PHE A 124 8.90 -16.72 3.13
N GLU A 125 8.73 -17.98 3.52
CA GLU A 125 7.45 -18.71 3.44
C GLU A 125 6.28 -17.97 4.14
N TRP A 126 6.59 -17.26 5.23
CA TRP A 126 5.61 -16.59 6.11
C TRP A 126 5.03 -15.26 5.58
N VAL A 127 5.70 -14.56 4.64
CA VAL A 127 5.50 -13.11 4.33
C VAL A 127 4.16 -12.73 3.65
N THR A 128 2.99 -13.29 3.95
CA THR A 128 1.80 -13.13 3.05
C THR A 128 1.40 -11.67 2.77
N SER A 129 0.45 -11.40 1.88
CA SER A 129 -0.10 -10.04 1.72
C SER A 129 -0.61 -9.43 3.04
N HIS A 130 -0.96 -10.27 4.02
CA HIS A 130 -1.33 -9.83 5.37
C HIS A 130 -0.14 -9.47 6.25
N VAL A 131 1.06 -9.98 5.95
CA VAL A 131 2.28 -9.63 6.68
C VAL A 131 2.63 -8.18 6.46
N PHE A 132 2.64 -7.65 5.23
CA PHE A 132 2.95 -6.22 5.01
C PHE A 132 2.07 -5.30 5.85
N ARG A 133 0.77 -5.60 5.89
CA ARG A 133 -0.18 -4.88 6.74
C ARG A 133 0.12 -5.02 8.24
N LYS A 134 0.47 -6.22 8.70
CA LYS A 134 0.84 -6.46 10.10
C LYS A 134 2.14 -5.74 10.46
N THR A 135 3.15 -5.81 9.60
CA THR A 135 4.43 -5.11 9.75
C THR A 135 4.21 -3.61 9.83
N ALA A 136 3.42 -3.02 8.92
CA ALA A 136 3.06 -1.62 9.01
C ALA A 136 2.34 -1.31 10.33
N ALA A 137 1.38 -2.13 10.75
CA ALA A 137 0.70 -1.93 12.04
C ALA A 137 1.67 -1.98 13.24
N THR A 138 2.63 -2.91 13.24
CA THR A 138 3.65 -3.06 14.27
C THR A 138 4.58 -1.86 14.29
N ILE A 139 5.10 -1.41 13.14
CA ILE A 139 5.97 -0.22 13.07
C ILE A 139 5.28 1.01 13.64
N LEU A 140 4.01 1.23 13.27
CA LEU A 140 3.26 2.38 13.75
C LEU A 140 2.97 2.30 15.27
N ASP A 141 2.73 1.09 15.79
CA ASP A 141 2.52 0.85 17.22
C ASP A 141 3.82 1.07 18.02
N GLU A 142 4.95 0.56 17.52
CA GLU A 142 6.28 0.73 18.12
C GLU A 142 6.76 2.20 18.11
N ALA A 143 6.38 2.96 17.08
CA ALA A 143 6.58 4.41 17.02
C ALA A 143 5.64 5.20 17.97
N GLY A 144 4.77 4.52 18.72
CA GLY A 144 3.94 5.12 19.75
C GLY A 144 2.73 5.88 19.22
N LEU A 145 2.29 5.64 17.98
CA LEU A 145 1.15 6.34 17.41
C LEU A 145 -0.16 5.90 18.07
N ALA A 146 -1.10 6.84 18.19
CA ALA A 146 -2.40 6.54 18.76
C ALA A 146 -3.14 5.47 17.93
N ALA A 147 -3.75 4.50 18.62
CA ALA A 147 -4.48 3.39 17.99
C ALA A 147 -5.55 3.85 16.98
N ARG A 148 -6.14 5.05 17.19
CA ARG A 148 -7.09 5.65 16.24
C ARG A 148 -6.44 5.97 14.90
N LEU A 149 -5.24 6.56 14.92
CA LEU A 149 -4.47 6.93 13.73
C LEU A 149 -4.00 5.70 12.97
N ILE A 150 -3.55 4.67 13.70
CA ILE A 150 -3.23 3.35 13.11
C ILE A 150 -4.48 2.74 12.46
N ALA A 151 -5.64 2.78 13.13
CA ALA A 151 -6.88 2.25 12.58
C ALA A 151 -7.34 2.99 11.30
N ASP A 152 -7.16 4.32 11.24
CA ASP A 152 -7.43 5.14 10.06
C ASP A 152 -6.51 4.78 8.89
N GLN A 153 -5.20 4.69 9.13
CA GLN A 153 -4.21 4.26 8.12
C GLN A 153 -4.60 2.91 7.51
N LEU A 154 -4.96 1.95 8.38
CA LEU A 154 -5.27 0.59 7.99
C LEU A 154 -6.68 0.45 7.39
N GLY A 155 -7.61 1.38 7.61
CA GLY A 155 -9.01 1.21 7.17
C GLY A 155 -9.69 0.04 7.89
N HIS A 156 -9.57 -0.01 9.22
CA HIS A 156 -10.37 -0.90 10.06
C HIS A 156 -11.74 -0.26 10.31
N SER A 157 -12.82 -0.91 9.85
CA SER A 157 -14.16 -0.55 10.27
C SER A 157 -14.43 -1.13 11.66
N ARG A 158 -14.68 -0.28 12.65
CA ARG A 158 -15.61 -0.61 13.73
C ARG A 158 -16.67 0.48 13.86
N PRO A 159 -17.95 0.11 14.08
CA PRO A 159 -19.08 1.04 14.07
C PRO A 159 -19.39 1.61 15.46
N SER A 160 -19.96 2.81 15.46
CA SER A 160 -20.52 3.59 16.58
C SER A 160 -19.52 4.28 17.52
N MET A 161 -19.21 5.54 17.19
CA MET A 161 -19.70 6.61 18.05
C MET A 161 -20.38 7.65 17.16
N THR A 162 -21.68 7.77 17.39
CA THR A 162 -22.56 8.82 16.91
C THR A 162 -21.96 10.19 17.23
N GLN A 163 -22.10 11.14 16.29
CA GLN A 163 -21.95 12.59 16.48
C GLN A 163 -20.65 13.06 17.17
N ASP A 164 -19.67 13.54 16.39
CA ASP A 164 -18.96 14.80 16.74
C ASP A 164 -17.87 15.28 15.76
N VAL A 165 -17.66 14.69 14.59
CA VAL A 165 -16.65 15.25 13.66
C VAL A 165 -17.13 15.32 12.21
N TYR A 166 -18.34 15.81 12.01
CA TYR A 166 -18.69 16.55 10.80
C TYR A 166 -17.99 17.93 10.86
N MET A 167 -16.65 18.01 10.79
CA MET A 167 -15.86 19.26 10.58
C MET A 167 -14.31 19.09 10.63
N GLY A 168 -13.74 17.90 10.44
CA GLY A 168 -12.30 17.64 10.73
C GLY A 168 -11.37 17.23 9.58
N ARG A 169 -11.78 17.17 8.30
CA ARG A 169 -10.87 16.80 7.18
C ARG A 169 -9.92 17.96 6.77
N ARG A 170 -9.09 18.51 7.65
CA ARG A 170 -8.20 19.65 7.29
C ARG A 170 -6.70 19.51 7.60
N ALA A 171 -6.23 18.42 8.19
CA ALA A 171 -4.79 18.15 8.23
C ALA A 171 -4.54 16.66 8.01
N ILE A 172 -3.90 16.32 6.88
CA ILE A 172 -3.35 14.98 6.67
C ILE A 172 -2.17 14.86 7.64
N ASN A 173 -2.27 13.95 8.60
CA ASN A 173 -1.22 13.71 9.58
C ASN A 173 -0.14 12.81 8.96
N ARG A 174 1.06 13.35 8.71
CA ARG A 174 2.19 12.61 8.13
C ARG A 174 2.90 11.68 9.12
N ALA A 175 2.56 11.68 10.40
CA ALA A 175 3.22 10.83 11.40
C ALA A 175 3.25 9.35 11.03
N THR A 176 2.25 8.85 10.30
CA THR A 176 2.27 7.46 9.81
C THR A 176 3.30 7.23 8.70
N ALA A 177 3.44 8.18 7.78
CA ALA A 177 4.48 8.14 6.75
C ALA A 177 5.86 8.32 7.36
N ASP A 178 6.02 9.24 8.33
CA ASP A 178 7.30 9.51 9.00
C ASP A 178 7.78 8.28 9.79
N ALA A 179 6.90 7.62 10.54
CA ALA A 179 7.25 6.38 11.24
C ALA A 179 7.65 5.23 10.28
N LEU A 180 7.02 5.16 9.11
CA LEU A 180 7.37 4.20 8.06
C LEU A 180 8.64 4.61 7.28
N GLU A 181 8.98 5.89 7.25
CA GLU A 181 10.24 6.39 6.71
C GLU A 181 11.39 5.93 7.62
N ASP A 182 11.32 6.24 8.92
CA ASP A 182 12.37 5.97 9.89
C ASP A 182 12.72 4.48 10.02
N ALA A 183 11.71 3.61 9.92
CA ALA A 183 11.87 2.16 10.02
C ALA A 183 12.67 1.54 8.86
N PHE A 184 12.80 2.23 7.73
CA PHE A 184 13.49 1.73 6.53
C PHE A 184 14.67 2.61 6.08
N THR A 185 14.87 3.76 6.71
CA THR A 185 15.97 4.71 6.41
C THR A 185 17.08 4.67 7.48
N THR A 186 16.97 3.82 8.51
CA THR A 186 18.04 3.65 9.52
C THR A 186 19.24 2.87 8.96
N ASP A 187 20.26 3.62 8.53
CA ASP A 187 21.62 3.14 8.26
C ASP A 187 22.37 2.89 9.60
N PRO A 188 23.01 1.73 9.83
CA PRO A 188 23.78 1.46 11.04
C PRO A 188 25.12 2.21 11.01
N SER A 189 25.13 3.47 11.45
CA SER A 189 26.38 4.20 11.62
C SER A 189 26.41 5.13 12.84
N THR A 190 26.00 4.67 14.02
CA THR A 190 26.54 5.20 15.29
C THR A 190 26.35 4.20 16.44
N ASP A 191 27.35 3.34 16.66
CA ASP A 191 27.77 2.93 18.01
C ASP A 191 29.07 2.12 17.88
N GLY A 192 30.19 2.85 17.87
CA GLY A 192 31.49 2.30 18.23
C GLY A 192 31.91 2.92 19.56
N PRO A 193 32.13 2.15 20.64
CA PRO A 193 32.73 2.72 21.83
C PRO A 193 34.22 2.96 21.56
N ALA A 194 34.66 4.13 22.02
CA ALA A 194 36.05 4.57 22.14
C ALA A 194 36.90 3.64 23.01
#